data_AF-A0A1M6ISV0-F1
#
_entry.id   AF-A0A1M6ISV0-F1
#
_cell.length_a   1.000
_cell.length_b   1.000
_cell.length_c   1.000
_cell.angle_alpha   90.00
_cell.angle_beta   90.00
_cell.angle_gamma   90.00
#
_symmetry.space_group_name_H-M   'P 1'
#
loop_
_entity.id
_entity.type
_entity.pdbx_description
1 polymer ?
#
loop_
_entity_poly.entity_id
_entity_poly.type
_entity_poly.pdbx_seq_one_letter_code
_entity_poly.pdbx_strand_id
1 'polypeptide(L)'
;MNIILKLIALGCFTSSVLAAPTSADSVQPEEKPRTLKLQIATVGPVKLARFGNVRKKPERPEAKAPVAAGEGTTQANAQTKEGQEINNAKAAGGKTEFQVLTDPSDEIPPNRVFVKTMEGKYEQIVCAYNSVSPPIEVPYTSDMLNLYTMLPPAPGDSEPKYKRMTSIPLPEGDRHLLLTITKPLKIKKWIDPIVSAHDLTNTKNGSLIVINTSDDQIIGCKIDDTKKALAKVRGRITHEPNGKKVAHVMMVSQRSLRDEDTKELLPFIDGYFRIKPDSKVLFLVYSVTPKESRKGAKYIRTTIDS
;
A
#
# COMPACT_ATOMS: atom_id res chain seq x y z
N MET A 1 47.98 -36.00 -33.12
CA MET A 1 48.76 -35.69 -34.33
C MET A 1 48.37 -36.71 -35.40
N ASN A 2 47.65 -36.28 -36.45
CA ASN A 2 47.56 -36.90 -37.79
C ASN A 2 47.04 -38.36 -37.88
N ILE A 3 46.03 -38.77 -38.67
CA ILE A 3 45.55 -38.32 -39.97
C ILE A 3 44.12 -38.85 -40.20
N ILE A 4 43.28 -38.00 -40.76
CA ILE A 4 42.01 -38.29 -41.43
C ILE A 4 42.32 -38.70 -42.88
N LEU A 5 41.71 -39.76 -43.43
CA LEU A 5 41.44 -39.88 -44.88
C LEU A 5 40.38 -40.98 -45.12
N LYS A 6 39.13 -40.59 -45.41
CA LYS A 6 38.45 -40.57 -46.74
C LYS A 6 38.02 -41.95 -47.27
N LEU A 7 36.71 -42.12 -47.51
CA LEU A 7 36.21 -42.39 -48.87
C LEU A 7 34.71 -42.09 -49.00
N ILE A 8 34.38 -41.53 -50.17
CA ILE A 8 33.11 -40.97 -50.64
C ILE A 8 32.54 -41.92 -51.70
N ALA A 9 31.22 -42.12 -51.70
CA ALA A 9 30.36 -42.42 -52.88
C ALA A 9 28.90 -42.25 -52.39
N LEU A 10 28.10 -41.24 -52.74
CA LEU A 10 27.58 -40.72 -54.02
C LEU A 10 26.79 -41.72 -54.88
N GLY A 11 25.47 -41.45 -54.93
CA GLY A 11 24.51 -41.89 -55.94
C GLY A 11 23.28 -42.56 -55.29
N CYS A 12 22.02 -42.33 -55.67
CA CYS A 12 21.32 -41.38 -56.55
C CYS A 12 19.81 -41.68 -56.36
N PHE A 13 18.92 -40.65 -56.41
CA PHE A 13 17.49 -40.73 -56.82
C PHE A 13 16.54 -41.60 -55.94
N THR A 14 15.25 -41.33 -55.67
CA THR A 14 14.24 -40.34 -56.08
C THR A 14 13.01 -40.48 -55.15
N SER A 15 12.31 -39.37 -54.95
CA SER A 15 10.85 -39.23 -54.89
C SER A 15 10.00 -39.90 -53.79
N SER A 16 9.45 -39.02 -52.95
CA SER A 16 8.02 -38.90 -52.61
C SER A 16 7.31 -40.02 -51.82
N VAL A 17 7.00 -39.74 -50.55
CA VAL A 17 5.62 -39.85 -50.01
C VAL A 17 5.42 -38.77 -48.95
N LEU A 18 4.43 -37.90 -49.19
CA LEU A 18 3.78 -37.04 -48.20
C LEU A 18 3.25 -37.91 -47.05
N ALA A 19 3.76 -37.70 -45.84
CA ALA A 19 3.01 -37.99 -44.62
C ALA A 19 2.93 -36.68 -43.83
N ALA A 20 1.74 -36.08 -43.85
CA ALA A 20 1.42 -34.95 -42.99
C ALA A 20 1.67 -35.37 -41.53
N PRO A 21 2.33 -34.55 -40.69
CA PRO A 21 2.23 -34.75 -39.26
C PRO A 21 0.78 -34.48 -38.89
N THR A 22 0.05 -35.57 -38.59
CA THR A 22 -1.16 -35.52 -37.78
C THR A 22 -0.88 -34.59 -36.61
N SER A 23 -1.67 -33.52 -36.55
CA SER A 23 -1.80 -32.62 -35.41
C SER A 23 -1.81 -33.45 -34.13
N ALA A 24 -0.65 -33.52 -33.48
CA ALA A 24 -0.60 -33.80 -32.07
C ALA A 24 -1.38 -32.64 -31.44
N ASP A 25 -2.60 -32.93 -30.99
CA ASP A 25 -3.26 -32.11 -30.01
C ASP A 25 -2.25 -31.88 -28.90
N SER A 26 -1.67 -30.68 -28.87
CA SER A 26 -0.91 -30.21 -27.74
C SER A 26 -1.93 -30.12 -26.62
N VAL A 27 -2.06 -31.21 -25.86
CA VAL A 27 -2.71 -31.20 -24.56
C VAL A 27 -1.95 -30.15 -23.77
N GLN A 28 -2.48 -28.93 -23.73
CA GLN A 28 -1.98 -27.92 -22.82
C GLN A 28 -2.05 -28.57 -21.43
N PRO A 29 -0.95 -28.56 -20.66
CA PRO A 29 -0.99 -29.05 -19.30
C PRO A 29 -2.15 -28.31 -18.61
N GLU A 30 -3.15 -29.03 -18.10
CA GLU A 30 -4.17 -28.43 -17.26
C GLU A 30 -3.44 -27.74 -16.10
N GLU A 31 -3.39 -26.40 -16.14
CA GLU A 31 -2.83 -25.59 -15.07
C GLU A 31 -3.70 -25.82 -13.83
N LYS A 32 -3.26 -26.71 -12.94
CA LYS A 32 -3.96 -26.97 -11.69
C LYS A 32 -4.07 -25.65 -10.92
N PRO A 33 -5.29 -25.25 -10.49
CA PRO A 33 -5.46 -24.03 -9.71
C PRO A 33 -4.67 -24.15 -8.42
N ARG A 34 -3.79 -23.17 -8.16
CA ARG A 34 -2.98 -23.07 -6.95
C ARG A 34 -3.62 -22.06 -5.99
N THR A 35 -3.36 -22.21 -4.68
CA THR A 35 -3.93 -21.31 -3.68
C THR A 35 -2.84 -20.44 -3.02
N LEU A 36 -3.07 -19.13 -3.02
CA LEU A 36 -2.23 -18.16 -2.34
C LEU A 36 -2.95 -17.64 -1.09
N LYS A 37 -2.39 -17.87 0.11
CA LYS A 37 -2.81 -17.22 1.34
C LYS A 37 -2.22 -15.82 1.40
N LEU A 38 -3.03 -14.82 1.12
CA LEU A 38 -2.62 -13.42 0.99
C LEU A 38 -3.06 -12.61 2.20
N GLN A 39 -2.13 -11.84 2.77
CA GLN A 39 -2.41 -10.80 3.76
C GLN A 39 -1.87 -9.46 3.25
N ILE A 40 -2.56 -8.38 3.61
CA ILE A 40 -2.17 -7.03 3.20
C ILE A 40 -2.15 -6.12 4.43
N ALA A 41 -1.10 -5.31 4.52
CA ALA A 41 -0.95 -4.27 5.52
C ALA A 41 -0.63 -2.95 4.83
N THR A 42 -1.50 -1.95 4.97
CA THR A 42 -1.16 -0.59 4.55
C THR A 42 -0.53 0.12 5.72
N VAL A 43 0.72 0.55 5.57
CA VAL A 43 1.54 1.04 6.68
C VAL A 43 2.04 2.44 6.39
N GLY A 44 1.90 3.34 7.37
CA GLY A 44 2.36 4.71 7.21
C GLY A 44 2.10 5.63 8.40
N PRO A 45 2.53 6.89 8.29
CA PRO A 45 2.33 7.90 9.32
C PRO A 45 0.85 8.23 9.53
N VAL A 46 0.40 8.26 10.77
CA VAL A 46 -1.00 8.59 11.09
C VAL A 46 -1.14 10.10 11.03
N LYS A 47 -1.95 10.59 10.10
CA LYS A 47 -2.30 12.01 10.06
C LYS A 47 -3.18 12.35 11.26
N LEU A 48 -2.78 13.35 12.01
CA LEU A 48 -3.62 13.95 13.05
C LEU A 48 -4.76 14.74 12.39
N ALA A 49 -5.95 14.70 12.99
CA ALA A 49 -7.09 15.45 12.51
C ALA A 49 -6.74 16.95 12.39
N ARG A 50 -7.13 17.56 11.27
CA ARG A 50 -6.97 19.00 11.05
C ARG A 50 -8.27 19.69 11.38
N PHE A 51 -8.20 20.65 12.30
CA PHE A 51 -9.34 21.49 12.67
C PHE A 51 -9.21 22.84 11.99
N GLY A 52 -10.32 23.33 11.44
CA GLY A 52 -10.38 24.62 10.77
C GLY A 52 -11.67 25.36 11.08
N ASN A 53 -11.60 26.67 10.96
CA ASN A 53 -12.75 27.56 11.08
C ASN A 53 -13.38 27.71 9.69
N VAL A 54 -14.57 27.14 9.47
CA VAL A 54 -15.32 27.39 8.25
C VAL A 54 -16.25 28.56 8.51
N ARG A 55 -15.96 29.73 7.92
CA ARG A 55 -16.94 30.83 7.88
C ARG A 55 -18.07 30.38 6.95
N LYS A 56 -19.22 30.01 7.50
CA LYS A 56 -20.46 29.88 6.73
C LYS A 56 -20.67 31.20 5.99
N LYS A 57 -20.56 31.17 4.66
CA LYS A 57 -20.95 32.31 3.82
C LYS A 57 -22.45 32.50 4.09
N PRO A 58 -22.92 33.71 4.46
CA PRO A 58 -24.34 33.91 4.72
C PRO A 58 -25.12 33.47 3.49
N GLU A 59 -26.10 32.58 3.68
CA GLU A 59 -27.05 32.20 2.65
C GLU A 59 -27.68 33.49 2.12
N ARG A 60 -27.41 33.78 0.85
CA ARG A 60 -28.12 34.85 0.17
C ARG A 60 -29.55 34.35 0.02
N PRO A 61 -30.56 34.99 0.65
CA PRO A 61 -31.94 34.55 0.48
C PRO A 61 -32.25 34.54 -1.02
N GLU A 62 -32.83 33.43 -1.48
CA GLU A 62 -33.25 33.24 -2.86
C GLU A 62 -34.08 34.45 -3.30
N ALA A 63 -33.61 35.15 -4.32
CA ALA A 63 -34.40 36.19 -4.96
C ALA A 63 -35.62 35.50 -5.58
N LYS A 64 -36.79 35.71 -4.98
CA LYS A 64 -38.07 35.36 -5.60
C LYS A 64 -38.09 35.93 -7.03
N ALA A 65 -38.38 35.08 -8.00
CA ALA A 65 -38.53 35.45 -9.40
C ALA A 65 -39.56 36.59 -9.54
N PRO A 66 -39.28 37.65 -10.33
CA PRO A 66 -40.27 38.67 -10.60
C PRO A 66 -41.36 38.11 -11.52
N VAL A 67 -42.61 38.20 -11.05
CA VAL A 67 -43.83 37.92 -11.81
C VAL A 67 -43.94 38.96 -12.93
N ALA A 68 -44.21 38.48 -14.14
CA ALA A 68 -44.45 39.32 -15.32
C ALA A 68 -45.73 40.15 -15.16
N ALA A 69 -45.62 41.46 -15.38
CA ALA A 69 -46.74 42.34 -15.69
C ALA A 69 -46.28 43.32 -16.78
N GLY A 70 -47.12 43.50 -17.79
CA GLY A 70 -46.78 44.09 -19.08
C GLY A 70 -46.70 45.62 -19.17
N GLU A 71 -46.17 46.01 -20.32
CA GLU A 71 -46.39 47.21 -21.16
C GLU A 71 -46.62 48.59 -20.52
N GLY A 72 -45.76 49.55 -20.89
CA GLY A 72 -46.08 50.98 -20.80
C GLY A 72 -44.89 51.96 -20.71
N THR A 73 -44.28 52.28 -21.86
CA THR A 73 -43.82 53.62 -22.33
C THR A 73 -42.95 54.60 -21.49
N THR A 74 -41.81 54.96 -22.11
CA THR A 74 -41.14 56.29 -22.26
C THR A 74 -40.13 56.87 -21.22
N GLN A 75 -38.87 56.93 -21.70
CA GLN A 75 -37.89 58.05 -21.75
C GLN A 75 -37.20 58.67 -20.50
N ALA A 76 -35.85 58.53 -20.56
CA ALA A 76 -34.82 59.59 -20.56
C ALA A 76 -34.20 60.18 -19.26
N ASN A 77 -32.85 60.14 -19.29
CA ASN A 77 -31.82 61.10 -18.84
C ASN A 77 -31.24 61.12 -17.41
N ALA A 78 -29.91 60.90 -17.41
CA ALA A 78 -28.83 61.74 -16.86
C ALA A 78 -28.47 61.81 -15.35
N GLN A 79 -27.16 61.55 -15.12
CA GLN A 79 -26.21 62.19 -14.19
C GLN A 79 -26.15 61.84 -12.67
N THR A 80 -25.00 61.23 -12.31
CA THR A 80 -24.06 61.51 -11.18
C THR A 80 -24.56 62.15 -9.87
N LYS A 81 -24.25 61.52 -8.72
CA LYS A 81 -23.32 62.08 -7.70
C LYS A 81 -23.01 61.13 -6.53
N GLU A 82 -21.83 61.37 -5.97
CA GLU A 82 -21.20 60.82 -4.78
C GLU A 82 -22.05 60.93 -3.51
N GLY A 83 -21.88 59.97 -2.60
CA GLY A 83 -22.36 60.04 -1.23
C GLY A 83 -21.73 58.94 -0.39
N GLN A 84 -20.70 59.30 0.39
CA GLN A 84 -20.15 58.47 1.45
C GLN A 84 -21.27 58.10 2.45
N GLU A 85 -21.58 56.82 2.58
CA GLU A 85 -22.18 56.29 3.81
C GLU A 85 -21.18 55.34 4.47
N ILE A 86 -20.59 55.85 5.55
CA ILE A 86 -19.88 55.09 6.57
C ILE A 86 -20.93 54.21 7.26
N ASN A 87 -21.27 53.08 6.65
CA ASN A 87 -22.08 52.08 7.32
C ASN A 87 -21.16 51.25 8.23
N ASN A 88 -21.13 51.69 9.50
CA ASN A 88 -20.81 50.89 10.67
C ASN A 88 -21.71 49.64 10.70
N ALA A 89 -21.41 48.66 9.85
CA ALA A 89 -21.95 47.33 9.95
C ALA A 89 -21.26 46.66 11.13
N LYS A 90 -21.94 46.67 12.28
CA LYS A 90 -21.72 45.78 13.42
C LYS A 90 -21.10 44.48 12.94
N ALA A 91 -19.92 44.13 13.46
CA ALA A 91 -19.33 42.82 13.32
C ALA A 91 -20.36 41.77 13.76
N ALA A 92 -21.10 41.23 12.80
CA ALA A 92 -22.02 40.13 13.02
C ALA A 92 -21.15 38.98 13.53
N GLY A 93 -21.40 38.58 14.78
CA GLY A 93 -20.74 37.47 15.45
C GLY A 93 -20.97 36.19 14.65
N GLY A 94 -20.11 35.95 13.66
CA GLY A 94 -20.08 34.71 12.92
C GLY A 94 -19.69 33.62 13.90
N LYS A 95 -20.64 32.76 14.27
CA LYS A 95 -20.37 31.51 14.99
C LYS A 95 -19.25 30.79 14.22
N THR A 96 -18.08 30.76 14.85
CA THR A 96 -16.94 30.04 14.32
C THR A 96 -17.14 28.59 14.70
N GLU A 97 -17.70 27.80 13.80
CA GLU A 97 -17.81 26.36 13.99
C GLU A 97 -16.46 25.70 13.66
N PHE A 98 -15.90 24.98 14.62
CA PHE A 98 -14.75 24.10 14.39
C PHE A 98 -15.24 22.90 13.58
N GLN A 99 -14.71 22.74 12.36
CA GLN A 99 -14.96 21.55 11.55
C GLN A 99 -13.67 20.77 11.35
N VAL A 100 -13.79 19.43 11.34
CA VAL A 100 -12.73 18.54 10.90
C VAL A 100 -12.62 18.68 9.39
N LEU A 101 -11.47 19.14 8.90
CA LEU A 101 -11.23 19.25 7.48
C LEU A 101 -11.06 17.85 6.89
N THR A 102 -11.84 17.53 5.86
CA THR A 102 -11.68 16.28 5.10
C THR A 102 -10.46 16.39 4.20
N ASP A 103 -9.55 15.42 4.31
CA ASP A 103 -8.40 15.35 3.42
C ASP A 103 -8.82 14.93 2.00
N PRO A 104 -8.11 15.40 0.95
CA PRO A 104 -8.28 14.91 -0.41
C PRO A 104 -8.13 13.38 -0.49
N SER A 105 -8.82 12.71 -1.42
CA SER A 105 -8.79 11.24 -1.54
C SER A 105 -7.40 10.67 -1.85
N ASP A 106 -6.58 11.41 -2.60
CA ASP A 106 -5.20 11.05 -2.92
C ASP A 106 -4.25 11.22 -1.71
N GLU A 107 -4.72 11.77 -0.61
CA GLU A 107 -3.98 12.01 0.61
C GLU A 107 -4.31 10.99 1.71
N ILE A 108 -5.23 10.06 1.44
CA ILE A 108 -5.70 8.99 2.31
C ILE A 108 -5.03 7.66 1.90
N PRO A 109 -4.58 6.81 2.85
CA PRO A 109 -4.07 5.48 2.55
C PRO A 109 -5.10 4.63 1.80
N PRO A 110 -4.67 3.77 0.85
CA PRO A 110 -5.58 2.86 0.17
C PRO A 110 -6.24 1.93 1.19
N ASN A 111 -7.57 1.93 1.21
CA ASN A 111 -8.37 1.03 2.06
C ASN A 111 -8.80 -0.24 1.30
N ARG A 112 -8.55 -0.29 -0.01
CA ARG A 112 -8.92 -1.38 -0.92
C ARG A 112 -7.87 -1.50 -2.01
N VAL A 113 -7.54 -2.74 -2.36
CA VAL A 113 -6.79 -3.09 -3.59
C VAL A 113 -7.54 -4.18 -4.31
N PHE A 114 -7.18 -4.40 -5.57
CA PHE A 114 -7.85 -5.37 -6.41
C PHE A 114 -6.84 -6.38 -6.98
N VAL A 115 -7.24 -7.63 -7.05
CA VAL A 115 -6.50 -8.69 -7.73
C VAL A 115 -7.35 -9.16 -8.90
N LYS A 116 -6.72 -9.36 -10.05
CA LYS A 116 -7.41 -9.87 -11.23
C LYS A 116 -7.48 -11.40 -11.14
N THR A 117 -8.68 -11.95 -11.14
CA THR A 117 -8.94 -13.39 -11.11
C THR A 117 -8.74 -14.02 -12.50
N MET A 118 -8.72 -15.35 -12.57
CA MET A 118 -8.58 -16.10 -13.84
C MET A 118 -9.70 -15.79 -14.84
N GLU A 119 -10.91 -15.52 -14.34
CA GLU A 119 -12.07 -15.15 -15.16
C GLU A 119 -12.00 -13.70 -15.70
N GLY A 120 -10.89 -13.00 -15.44
CA GLY A 120 -10.70 -11.61 -15.83
C GLY A 120 -11.43 -10.59 -14.94
N LYS A 121 -12.13 -11.04 -13.90
CA LYS A 121 -12.82 -10.20 -12.91
C LYS A 121 -11.83 -9.62 -11.89
N TYR A 122 -12.20 -8.51 -11.26
CA TYR A 122 -11.41 -7.91 -10.19
C TYR A 122 -12.03 -8.25 -8.84
N GLU A 123 -11.29 -8.98 -8.02
CA GLU A 123 -11.65 -9.24 -6.64
C GLU A 123 -11.08 -8.15 -5.73
N GLN A 124 -11.92 -7.63 -4.85
CA GLN A 124 -11.55 -6.55 -3.94
C GLN A 124 -11.03 -7.10 -2.62
N ILE A 125 -9.83 -6.66 -2.24
CA ILE A 125 -9.22 -6.96 -0.95
C ILE A 125 -9.23 -5.72 -0.06
N VAL A 126 -9.82 -5.84 1.12
CA VAL A 126 -9.85 -4.76 2.12
C VAL A 126 -8.49 -4.63 2.78
N CYS A 127 -7.95 -3.41 2.79
CA CYS A 127 -6.69 -3.07 3.43
C CYS A 127 -6.97 -2.35 4.76
N ALA A 128 -6.45 -2.91 5.85
CA ALA A 128 -6.48 -2.24 7.14
C ALA A 128 -5.29 -1.27 7.26
N TYR A 129 -5.53 -0.04 7.71
CA TYR A 129 -4.47 0.93 7.92
C TYR A 129 -3.76 0.69 9.25
N ASN A 130 -2.44 0.61 9.21
CA ASN A 130 -1.56 0.26 10.32
C ASN A 130 -2.00 -1.01 11.07
N SER A 131 -2.55 -1.97 10.33
CA SER A 131 -2.89 -3.30 10.80
C SER A 131 -2.70 -4.31 9.66
N VAL A 132 -2.64 -5.59 9.99
CA VAL A 132 -2.53 -6.68 9.03
C VAL A 132 -3.91 -7.26 8.81
N SER A 133 -4.34 -7.39 7.55
CA SER A 133 -5.62 -8.02 7.23
C SER A 133 -5.65 -9.48 7.67
N PRO A 134 -6.85 -10.05 7.88
CA PRO A 134 -7.01 -11.51 7.89
C PRO A 134 -6.45 -12.12 6.60
N PRO A 135 -5.99 -13.38 6.64
CA PRO A 135 -5.59 -14.10 5.44
C PRO A 135 -6.79 -14.33 4.52
N ILE A 136 -6.55 -14.15 3.22
CA ILE A 136 -7.53 -14.41 2.16
C ILE A 136 -6.91 -15.43 1.21
N GLU A 137 -7.68 -16.43 0.81
CA GLU A 137 -7.26 -17.40 -0.18
C GLU A 137 -7.57 -16.89 -1.58
N VAL A 138 -6.52 -16.70 -2.39
CA VAL A 138 -6.63 -16.21 -3.76
C VAL A 138 -6.20 -17.34 -4.70
N PRO A 139 -7.11 -17.87 -5.55
CA PRO A 139 -6.72 -18.85 -6.54
C PRO A 139 -5.91 -18.17 -7.64
N TYR A 140 -4.81 -18.80 -8.06
CA TYR A 140 -3.92 -18.27 -9.10
C TYR A 140 -3.38 -19.39 -10.00
N THR A 141 -3.21 -19.05 -11.28
CA THR A 141 -2.57 -19.91 -12.31
C THR A 141 -1.36 -19.25 -12.92
N SER A 142 -1.34 -17.91 -12.94
CA SER A 142 -0.20 -17.14 -13.42
C SER A 142 0.95 -17.15 -12.43
N ASP A 143 2.17 -17.21 -12.95
CA ASP A 143 3.42 -16.98 -12.22
C ASP A 143 3.55 -15.55 -11.66
N MET A 144 2.54 -14.69 -11.84
CA MET A 144 2.56 -13.30 -11.42
C MET A 144 1.27 -12.91 -10.69
N LEU A 145 1.42 -12.42 -9.46
CA LEU A 145 0.36 -11.71 -8.75
C LEU A 145 0.35 -10.24 -9.18
N ASN A 146 -0.73 -9.81 -9.81
CA ASN A 146 -0.93 -8.42 -10.21
C ASN A 146 -1.89 -7.72 -9.25
N LEU A 147 -1.42 -6.65 -8.60
CA LEU A 147 -2.26 -5.79 -7.76
C LEU A 147 -2.67 -4.54 -8.52
N TYR A 148 -3.90 -4.10 -8.29
CA TYR A 148 -4.51 -2.95 -8.94
C TYR A 148 -5.15 -2.02 -7.91
N THR A 149 -5.25 -0.75 -8.28
CA THR A 149 -6.08 0.26 -7.62
C THR A 149 -7.15 0.73 -8.60
N MET A 150 -8.31 1.13 -8.07
CA MET A 150 -9.39 1.68 -8.88
C MET A 150 -9.18 3.19 -9.04
N LEU A 151 -9.22 3.67 -10.28
CA LEU A 151 -9.14 5.09 -10.57
C LEU A 151 -10.47 5.77 -10.25
N PRO A 152 -10.47 7.05 -9.82
CA PRO A 152 -11.69 7.82 -9.72
C PRO A 152 -12.41 7.83 -11.08
N PRO A 153 -13.74 7.67 -11.12
CA PRO A 153 -14.48 7.74 -12.38
C PRO A 153 -14.33 9.13 -12.98
N ALA A 154 -13.95 9.20 -14.27
CA ALA A 154 -13.98 10.46 -15.00
C ALA A 154 -15.43 10.82 -15.36
N PRO A 155 -15.76 12.11 -15.57
CA PRO A 155 -17.09 12.50 -16.04
C PRO A 155 -17.42 11.77 -17.35
N GLY A 156 -18.50 10.97 -17.34
CA GLY A 156 -18.95 10.19 -18.50
C GLY A 156 -18.47 8.72 -18.55
N ASP A 157 -17.66 8.27 -17.58
CA ASP A 157 -17.30 6.85 -17.48
C ASP A 157 -18.43 6.04 -16.85
N SER A 158 -18.92 5.02 -17.57
CA SER A 158 -19.88 4.04 -17.06
C SER A 158 -19.22 2.84 -16.36
N GLU A 159 -17.93 2.61 -16.59
CA GLU A 159 -17.21 1.43 -16.10
C GLU A 159 -16.00 1.80 -15.22
N PRO A 160 -15.71 1.00 -14.17
CA PRO A 160 -14.56 1.22 -13.31
C PRO A 160 -13.25 0.97 -14.06
N LYS A 161 -12.34 1.94 -13.99
CA LYS A 161 -10.99 1.82 -14.55
C LYS A 161 -9.99 1.40 -13.48
N TYR A 162 -9.10 0.48 -13.82
CA TYR A 162 -8.09 -0.05 -12.90
C TYR A 162 -6.69 0.30 -13.37
N LYS A 163 -5.84 0.76 -12.43
CA LYS A 163 -4.40 0.98 -12.65
C LYS A 163 -3.62 -0.09 -11.91
N ARG A 164 -2.72 -0.78 -12.62
CA ARG A 164 -1.82 -1.76 -12.00
C ARG A 164 -0.82 -1.04 -11.09
N MET A 165 -0.74 -1.50 -9.84
CA MET A 165 0.17 -0.99 -8.81
C MET A 165 1.52 -1.71 -8.84
N THR A 166 1.48 -3.05 -8.92
CA THR A 166 2.68 -3.88 -8.95
C THR A 166 2.39 -5.25 -9.57
N SER A 167 3.45 -5.94 -9.94
CA SER A 167 3.46 -7.33 -10.39
C SER A 167 4.52 -8.08 -9.58
N ILE A 168 4.11 -9.10 -8.85
CA ILE A 168 4.98 -9.88 -7.96
C ILE A 168 5.12 -11.29 -8.54
N PRO A 169 6.34 -11.78 -8.81
CA PRO A 169 6.53 -13.15 -9.25
C PRO A 169 6.15 -14.13 -8.12
N LEU A 170 5.34 -15.11 -8.47
CA LEU A 170 4.90 -16.21 -7.62
C LEU A 170 5.66 -17.48 -8.04
N PRO A 171 6.64 -17.94 -7.23
CA PRO A 171 7.25 -19.24 -7.45
C PRO A 171 6.24 -20.37 -7.18
N GLU A 172 6.48 -21.54 -7.75
CA GLU A 172 5.55 -22.67 -7.66
C GLU A 172 5.26 -23.11 -6.20
N GLY A 173 4.04 -23.63 -5.99
CA GLY A 173 3.55 -24.20 -4.73
C GLY A 173 2.58 -23.29 -3.95
N ASP A 174 1.96 -23.84 -2.92
CA ASP A 174 1.12 -23.06 -2.00
C ASP A 174 1.98 -22.06 -1.23
N ARG A 175 1.49 -20.82 -1.11
CA ARG A 175 2.25 -19.71 -0.53
C ARG A 175 1.45 -18.98 0.51
N HIS A 176 2.17 -18.46 1.51
CA HIS A 176 1.66 -17.45 2.42
C HIS A 176 2.43 -16.15 2.22
N LEU A 177 1.80 -15.15 1.60
CA LEU A 177 2.42 -13.85 1.35
C LEU A 177 1.80 -12.75 2.23
N LEU A 178 2.67 -11.92 2.80
CA LEU A 178 2.28 -10.63 3.35
C LEU A 178 2.73 -9.52 2.41
N LEU A 179 1.79 -8.71 1.96
CA LEU A 179 2.06 -7.50 1.19
C LEU A 179 2.02 -6.28 2.10
N THR A 180 3.08 -5.48 2.07
CA THR A 180 3.11 -4.18 2.74
C THR A 180 2.97 -3.09 1.70
N ILE A 181 1.95 -2.25 1.85
CA ILE A 181 1.70 -1.08 1.01
C ILE A 181 2.11 0.15 1.81
N THR A 182 3.11 0.86 1.31
CA THR A 182 3.69 2.02 2.00
C THR A 182 3.67 3.25 1.12
N LYS A 183 3.64 4.40 1.76
CA LYS A 183 3.79 5.67 1.07
C LYS A 183 5.27 5.97 0.85
N PRO A 184 5.70 6.43 -0.34
CA PRO A 184 7.03 6.99 -0.51
C PRO A 184 7.25 8.13 0.49
N LEU A 185 8.37 8.08 1.20
CA LEU A 185 8.71 9.12 2.17
C LEU A 185 8.98 10.41 1.41
N LYS A 186 8.48 11.53 1.96
CA LYS A 186 8.48 12.90 1.38
C LYS A 186 7.35 13.23 0.39
N ILE A 187 6.52 12.26 -0.03
CA ILE A 187 5.34 12.54 -0.86
C ILE A 187 4.12 12.77 0.04
N LYS A 188 3.31 13.80 -0.24
CA LYS A 188 2.08 14.08 0.53
C LYS A 188 0.92 13.15 0.15
N LYS A 189 0.97 12.56 -1.04
CA LYS A 189 -0.10 11.77 -1.66
C LYS A 189 0.24 10.27 -1.75
N TRP A 190 -0.77 9.42 -1.89
CA TRP A 190 -0.73 7.96 -2.05
C TRP A 190 -0.93 7.53 -3.51
N ILE A 191 -0.57 8.38 -4.48
CA ILE A 191 -0.83 8.15 -5.92
C ILE A 191 -0.07 6.93 -6.46
N ASP A 192 1.17 6.73 -6.00
CA ASP A 192 2.03 5.60 -6.40
C ASP A 192 2.62 4.98 -5.14
N PRO A 193 1.83 4.20 -4.39
CA PRO A 193 2.31 3.57 -3.18
C PRO A 193 3.27 2.44 -3.55
N ILE A 194 4.20 2.19 -2.65
CA ILE A 194 5.20 1.16 -2.86
C ILE A 194 4.76 -0.12 -2.18
N VAL A 195 4.66 -1.18 -2.98
CA VAL A 195 4.23 -2.51 -2.55
C VAL A 195 5.45 -3.41 -2.41
N SER A 196 5.54 -4.13 -1.30
CA SER A 196 6.61 -5.12 -1.06
C SER A 196 5.99 -6.44 -0.62
N ALA A 197 6.50 -7.55 -1.14
CA ALA A 197 6.05 -8.89 -0.81
C ALA A 197 7.02 -9.56 0.16
N HIS A 198 6.47 -10.19 1.19
CA HIS A 198 7.21 -10.94 2.21
C HIS A 198 6.67 -12.36 2.28
N ASP A 199 7.49 -13.35 1.89
CA ASP A 199 7.11 -14.76 1.90
C ASP A 199 7.17 -15.33 3.32
N LEU A 200 6.01 -15.70 3.88
CA LEU A 200 5.85 -16.25 5.22
C LEU A 200 5.76 -17.78 5.26
N THR A 201 5.77 -18.45 4.10
CA THR A 201 5.54 -19.91 3.93
C THR A 201 6.43 -20.75 4.83
N ASN A 202 7.74 -20.49 4.82
CA ASN A 202 8.72 -21.28 5.57
C ASN A 202 8.95 -20.83 7.02
N THR A 203 8.02 -20.03 7.58
CA THR A 203 8.17 -19.55 8.95
C THR A 203 7.51 -20.52 9.93
N LYS A 204 8.26 -20.99 10.93
CA LYS A 204 7.76 -21.93 11.94
C LYS A 204 6.81 -21.26 12.93
N ASN A 205 5.89 -22.02 13.52
CA ASN A 205 5.11 -21.54 14.65
C ASN A 205 6.01 -21.26 15.86
N GLY A 206 5.62 -20.30 16.71
CA GLY A 206 6.46 -19.77 17.76
C GLY A 206 7.59 -18.86 17.26
N SER A 207 7.60 -18.49 15.98
CA SER A 207 8.60 -17.55 15.45
C SER A 207 8.23 -16.10 15.72
N LEU A 208 9.27 -15.27 15.83
CA LEU A 208 9.17 -13.83 15.79
C LEU A 208 9.72 -13.31 14.46
N ILE A 209 8.92 -12.47 13.80
CA ILE A 209 9.22 -11.90 12.49
C ILE A 209 9.29 -10.39 12.66
N VAL A 210 10.39 -9.79 12.20
CA VAL A 210 10.52 -8.32 12.13
C VAL A 210 10.72 -7.93 10.69
N ILE A 211 9.85 -7.05 10.18
CA ILE A 211 9.91 -6.52 8.83
C ILE A 211 10.08 -5.01 8.91
N ASN A 212 11.16 -4.50 8.33
CA ASN A 212 11.29 -3.08 8.04
C ASN A 212 10.49 -2.79 6.77
N THR A 213 9.55 -1.86 6.77
CA THR A 213 8.78 -1.47 5.58
C THR A 213 9.23 -0.12 5.00
N SER A 214 10.27 0.48 5.58
CA SER A 214 10.77 1.79 5.19
C SER A 214 11.98 1.71 4.25
N ASP A 215 12.07 2.68 3.34
CA ASP A 215 13.21 2.85 2.43
C ASP A 215 14.30 3.76 3.01
N ASP A 216 13.96 4.71 3.89
CA ASP A 216 14.93 5.67 4.45
C ASP A 216 15.54 5.25 5.79
N GLN A 217 15.13 4.12 6.38
CA GLN A 217 15.52 3.76 7.75
C GLN A 217 16.38 2.51 7.78
N ILE A 218 17.53 2.64 8.41
CA ILE A 218 18.32 1.51 8.88
C ILE A 218 17.91 1.25 10.32
N ILE A 219 17.45 0.03 10.57
CA ILE A 219 16.98 -0.40 11.89
C ILE A 219 17.93 -1.48 12.41
N GLY A 220 18.56 -1.19 13.55
CA GLY A 220 19.26 -2.21 14.33
C GLY A 220 18.25 -2.97 15.17
N CYS A 221 18.34 -4.30 15.20
CA CYS A 221 17.48 -5.16 15.98
C CYS A 221 18.33 -6.06 16.89
N LYS A 222 17.92 -6.21 18.15
CA LYS A 222 18.47 -7.19 19.09
C LYS A 222 17.31 -8.07 19.55
N ILE A 223 17.44 -9.38 19.34
CA ILE A 223 16.43 -10.38 19.73
C ILE A 223 17.12 -11.40 20.63
N ASP A 224 16.68 -11.53 21.88
CA ASP A 224 17.25 -12.45 22.88
C ASP A 224 18.78 -12.43 22.90
N ASP A 225 19.36 -11.25 23.09
CA ASP A 225 20.81 -11.02 23.09
C ASP A 225 21.54 -11.15 21.75
N THR A 226 20.87 -11.66 20.72
CA THR A 226 21.43 -11.76 19.38
C THR A 226 21.22 -10.46 18.61
N LYS A 227 22.31 -9.76 18.31
CA LYS A 227 22.28 -8.58 17.44
C LYS A 227 22.09 -9.02 15.99
N LYS A 228 21.06 -8.49 15.34
CA LYS A 228 20.75 -8.70 13.92
C LYS A 228 20.47 -7.35 13.26
N ALA A 229 21.17 -7.06 12.16
CA ALA A 229 20.86 -5.89 11.36
C ALA A 229 19.69 -6.21 10.42
N LEU A 230 18.64 -5.40 10.40
CA LEU A 230 17.65 -5.47 9.33
C LEU A 230 18.32 -4.96 8.05
N ALA A 231 18.02 -5.60 6.91
CA ALA A 231 18.50 -5.11 5.63
C ALA A 231 18.12 -3.63 5.46
N LYS A 232 19.02 -2.84 4.86
CA LYS A 232 18.93 -1.37 4.79
C LYS A 232 17.59 -0.86 4.24
N VAL A 233 16.90 -1.67 3.45
CA VAL A 233 15.60 -1.37 2.87
C VAL A 233 14.79 -2.66 2.86
N ARG A 234 13.54 -2.62 3.35
CA ARG A 234 12.55 -3.70 3.16
C ARG A 234 13.03 -5.09 3.54
N GLY A 235 13.77 -5.15 4.64
CA GLY A 235 14.35 -6.38 5.17
C GLY A 235 13.43 -7.11 6.12
N ARG A 236 13.61 -8.44 6.17
CA ARG A 236 12.97 -9.30 7.15
C ARG A 236 14.03 -10.03 7.97
N ILE A 237 13.80 -10.14 9.27
CA ILE A 237 14.47 -11.09 10.15
C ILE A 237 13.43 -12.05 10.68
N THR A 238 13.73 -13.34 10.59
CA THR A 238 13.00 -14.39 11.30
C THR A 238 13.87 -14.88 12.46
N HIS A 239 13.28 -14.97 13.64
CA HIS A 239 13.84 -15.62 14.81
C HIS A 239 12.96 -16.81 15.15
N GLU A 240 13.55 -18.01 15.10
CA GLU A 240 12.85 -19.26 15.36
C GLU A 240 12.79 -19.58 16.86
N PRO A 241 11.88 -20.47 17.29
CA PRO A 241 11.78 -20.88 18.68
C PRO A 241 13.10 -21.46 19.20
N ASN A 242 13.59 -20.93 20.32
CA ASN A 242 14.77 -21.44 21.05
C ASN A 242 14.37 -22.10 22.39
N GLY A 243 13.10 -22.48 22.55
CA GLY A 243 12.53 -22.97 23.81
C GLY A 243 12.02 -21.87 24.75
N LYS A 244 12.39 -20.60 24.53
CA LYS A 244 11.82 -19.47 25.27
C LYS A 244 10.43 -19.12 24.71
N LYS A 245 9.47 -18.89 25.61
CA LYS A 245 8.10 -18.42 25.28
C LYS A 245 7.99 -16.90 25.28
N VAL A 246 9.11 -16.21 25.49
CA VAL A 246 9.22 -14.76 25.58
C VAL A 246 10.48 -14.36 24.82
N ALA A 247 10.36 -13.36 23.96
CA ALA A 247 11.48 -12.76 23.25
C ALA A 247 11.71 -11.33 23.73
N HIS A 248 12.95 -11.00 24.10
CA HIS A 248 13.37 -9.61 24.28
C HIS A 248 13.62 -8.99 22.91
N VAL A 249 12.91 -7.91 22.58
CA VAL A 249 13.08 -7.17 21.33
C VAL A 249 13.48 -5.75 21.65
N MET A 250 14.66 -5.38 21.19
CA MET A 250 15.12 -4.00 21.17
C MET A 250 15.37 -3.56 19.73
N MET A 251 14.82 -2.42 19.32
CA MET A 251 15.10 -1.83 18.00
C MET A 251 15.43 -0.35 18.10
N VAL A 252 16.45 0.03 17.33
CA VAL A 252 16.98 1.39 17.23
C VAL A 252 16.91 1.84 15.78
N SER A 253 16.59 3.10 15.54
CA SER A 253 16.69 3.71 14.21
C SER A 253 17.95 4.58 14.17
N GLN A 254 18.49 4.83 12.98
CA GLN A 254 19.60 5.79 12.84
C GLN A 254 19.24 7.23 13.24
N ARG A 255 17.94 7.55 13.29
CA ARG A 255 17.43 8.85 13.73
C ARG A 255 17.06 8.87 15.21
N SER A 256 17.27 7.77 15.93
CA SER A 256 17.09 7.75 17.38
C SER A 256 17.97 8.81 18.05
N LEU A 257 17.44 9.41 19.11
CA LEU A 257 18.24 10.22 20.02
C LEU A 257 19.32 9.35 20.66
N ARG A 258 20.43 9.96 21.06
CA ARG A 258 21.46 9.28 21.82
C ARG A 258 21.24 9.52 23.30
N ASP A 259 21.49 8.49 24.10
CA ASP A 259 21.61 8.60 25.53
C ASP A 259 22.80 9.51 25.88
N GLU A 260 22.62 10.43 26.83
CA GLU A 260 23.64 11.45 27.12
C GLU A 260 24.87 10.85 27.80
N ASP A 261 24.71 9.80 28.59
CA ASP A 261 25.77 9.18 29.37
C ASP A 261 26.53 8.14 28.53
N THR A 262 25.79 7.21 27.92
CA THR A 262 26.35 6.06 27.20
C THR A 262 26.66 6.35 25.73
N LYS A 263 26.12 7.44 25.18
CA LYS A 263 26.18 7.81 23.74
C LYS A 263 25.52 6.79 22.80
N GLU A 264 24.86 5.76 23.34
CA GLU A 264 24.14 4.75 22.56
C GLU A 264 22.83 5.30 22.00
N LEU A 265 22.36 4.74 20.89
CA LEU A 265 21.07 5.13 20.30
C LEU A 265 19.92 4.61 21.17
N LEU A 266 19.03 5.50 21.59
CA LEU A 266 17.85 5.16 22.37
C LEU A 266 16.87 4.33 21.54
N PRO A 267 16.49 3.12 22.00
CA PRO A 267 15.59 2.27 21.26
C PRO A 267 14.17 2.85 21.22
N PHE A 268 13.46 2.67 20.10
CA PHE A 268 12.04 3.02 20.00
C PHE A 268 11.12 1.88 20.42
N ILE A 269 11.69 0.70 20.63
CA ILE A 269 11.08 -0.47 21.23
C ILE A 269 12.16 -1.15 22.06
N ASP A 270 11.84 -1.43 23.31
CA ASP A 270 12.68 -2.21 24.22
C ASP A 270 11.72 -2.92 25.18
N GLY A 271 11.58 -4.23 25.03
CA GLY A 271 10.63 -4.97 25.85
C GLY A 271 10.58 -6.46 25.56
N TYR A 272 9.92 -7.17 26.47
CA TYR A 272 9.72 -8.61 26.41
C TYR A 272 8.33 -8.93 25.86
N PHE A 273 8.28 -9.78 24.84
CA PHE A 273 7.05 -10.13 24.14
C PHE A 273 6.79 -11.63 24.23
N ARG A 274 5.63 -12.00 24.77
CA ARG A 274 5.19 -13.40 24.82
C ARG A 274 4.83 -13.89 23.41
N ILE A 275 5.30 -15.08 23.08
CA ILE A 275 5.06 -15.78 21.80
C ILE A 275 4.32 -17.08 22.14
N LYS A 276 3.16 -17.30 21.51
CA LYS A 276 2.44 -18.57 21.69
C LYS A 276 3.07 -19.66 20.80
N PRO A 277 3.09 -20.93 21.22
CA PRO A 277 3.72 -22.01 20.45
C PRO A 277 3.10 -22.24 19.07
N ASP A 278 1.82 -21.93 18.92
CA ASP A 278 0.98 -22.12 17.72
C ASP A 278 0.90 -20.86 16.84
N SER A 279 1.57 -19.77 17.23
CA SER A 279 1.40 -18.48 16.59
C SER A 279 2.71 -17.89 16.09
N LYS A 280 2.65 -17.01 15.10
CA LYS A 280 3.80 -16.21 14.63
C LYS A 280 3.62 -14.78 15.09
N VAL A 281 4.58 -14.20 15.80
CA VAL A 281 4.52 -12.78 16.18
C VAL A 281 5.18 -11.95 15.11
N LEU A 282 4.47 -10.96 14.57
CA LEU A 282 4.98 -10.07 13.52
C LEU A 282 5.11 -8.64 14.04
N PHE A 283 6.26 -8.05 13.77
CA PHE A 283 6.52 -6.62 13.88
C PHE A 283 6.69 -6.01 12.48
N LEU A 284 5.82 -5.06 12.13
CA LEU A 284 6.01 -4.19 10.96
C LEU A 284 6.54 -2.85 11.42
N VAL A 285 7.77 -2.52 11.07
CA VAL A 285 8.41 -1.26 11.45
C VAL A 285 8.38 -0.29 10.28
N TYR A 286 7.98 0.95 10.53
CA TYR A 286 7.81 1.96 9.50
C TYR A 286 8.32 3.33 9.94
N SER A 287 8.71 4.13 8.96
CA SER A 287 9.11 5.51 9.15
C SER A 287 7.93 6.40 9.51
N VAL A 288 8.18 7.32 10.43
CA VAL A 288 7.24 8.40 10.74
C VAL A 288 7.98 9.73 10.82
N THR A 289 7.22 10.83 10.76
CA THR A 289 7.81 12.16 10.91
C THR A 289 8.29 12.40 12.34
N PRO A 290 9.27 13.31 12.56
CA PRO A 290 9.68 13.71 13.91
C PRO A 290 8.53 14.24 14.78
N LYS A 291 7.46 14.76 14.15
CA LYS A 291 6.24 15.20 14.84
C LYS A 291 5.46 14.04 15.46
N GLU A 292 5.50 12.85 14.86
CA GLU A 292 4.80 11.66 15.35
C GLU A 292 5.65 10.82 16.30
N SER A 293 6.97 10.80 16.10
CA SER A 293 7.93 10.14 16.97
C SER A 293 9.29 10.81 16.82
N ARG A 294 9.85 11.30 17.93
CA ARG A 294 11.22 11.85 17.95
C ARG A 294 12.27 10.84 17.47
N LYS A 295 11.96 9.54 17.55
CA LYS A 295 12.84 8.44 17.15
C LYS A 295 12.73 8.10 15.64
N GLY A 296 11.85 8.80 14.90
CA GLY A 296 11.72 8.68 13.44
C GLY A 296 11.12 7.37 12.92
N ALA A 297 10.71 6.46 13.81
CA ALA A 297 10.08 5.19 13.48
C ALA A 297 8.98 4.83 14.49
N LYS A 298 8.05 4.00 14.04
CA LYS A 298 7.02 3.31 14.83
C LYS A 298 6.89 1.86 14.35
N TYR A 299 6.13 1.06 15.08
CA TYR A 299 5.87 -0.32 14.72
C TYR A 299 4.40 -0.70 14.92
N ILE A 300 3.97 -1.71 14.18
CA ILE A 300 2.73 -2.47 14.40
C ILE A 300 3.15 -3.83 14.93
N ARG A 301 2.48 -4.31 15.97
CA ARG A 301 2.62 -5.69 16.44
C ARG A 301 1.33 -6.42 16.17
N THR A 302 1.43 -7.60 15.57
CA THR A 302 0.30 -8.51 15.40
C THR A 302 0.73 -9.96 15.61
N THR A 303 -0.26 -10.83 15.71
CA THR A 303 -0.08 -12.28 15.66
C THR A 303 -0.66 -12.76 14.34
N ILE A 304 0.10 -13.59 13.63
CA ILE A 304 -0.35 -14.27 12.42
C ILE A 304 -0.58 -15.72 12.80
N ASP A 305 -1.82 -16.17 12.62
CA ASP A 305 -2.20 -17.56 12.81
C ASP A 305 -1.72 -18.39 11.61
N SER A 306 -1.41 -19.67 11.85
CA SER A 306 -0.88 -20.56 10.82
C SER A 306 -1.86 -20.72 9.66
#